data_AF-A0A7S0J3W0-F1
#
_entry.id   AF-A0A7S0J3W0-F1
#
_cell.length_a   1.000
_cell.length_b   1.000
_cell.length_c   1.000
_cell.angle_alpha   90.00
_cell.angle_beta   90.00
_cell.angle_gamma   90.00
#
_symmetry.space_group_name_H-M   'P 1'
#
loop_
_entity.id
_entity.type
_entity.pdbx_description
1 polymer ?
#
loop_
_entity_poly.entity_id
_entity_poly.type
_entity_poly.pdbx_seq_one_letter_code
_entity_poly.pdbx_strand_id
1 'polypeptide(L)'
;SWRLMTGGTLVLALLQCATLTALPESPRWLLRRGDEHAARAALARLRGVASRPALVDGEIAELKEGLRREQMAGAAVGGAEGWAALAEEPRLLKLLALCIALQALQQLSGINAIVYYTPQTMKEVGVPMLFERIGFGENPASLLATMLAYLPKIPSLLLTMVLIDRLGRRRLMQSFVPLMGLCHLALAASFGAMGSSLVWPRVLAM
;
A
#
# COMPACT_ATOMS: atom_id res chain seq x y z
N SER A 1 -5.70 -27.40 -9.69
CA SER A 1 -5.50 -26.17 -10.49
C SER A 1 -5.01 -24.96 -9.69
N TRP A 2 -4.11 -25.12 -8.68
CA TRP A 2 -3.46 -23.99 -8.00
C TRP A 2 -2.34 -23.37 -8.84
N ARG A 3 -1.67 -24.20 -9.67
CA ARG A 3 -0.60 -23.81 -10.60
C ARG A 3 -1.05 -22.79 -11.64
N LEU A 4 -2.31 -22.83 -12.08
CA LEU A 4 -2.86 -21.85 -13.01
C LEU A 4 -3.15 -20.51 -12.31
N MET A 5 -3.62 -20.55 -11.06
CA MET A 5 -3.79 -19.36 -10.22
C MET A 5 -2.47 -18.65 -9.96
N THR A 6 -1.41 -19.40 -9.63
CA THR A 6 -0.06 -18.83 -9.46
C THR A 6 0.58 -18.46 -10.80
N GLY A 7 0.36 -19.24 -11.86
CA GLY A 7 0.83 -18.92 -13.21
C GLY A 7 0.22 -17.61 -13.76
N GLY A 8 -0.99 -17.24 -13.34
CA GLY A 8 -1.60 -15.97 -13.70
C GLY A 8 -0.79 -14.75 -13.23
N THR A 9 -0.08 -14.83 -12.09
CA THR A 9 0.75 -13.71 -11.62
C THR A 9 1.98 -13.50 -12.49
N LEU A 10 2.48 -14.56 -13.15
CA LEU A 10 3.56 -14.45 -14.12
C LEU A 10 3.15 -13.60 -15.32
N VAL A 11 1.90 -13.72 -15.79
CA VAL A 11 1.39 -12.88 -16.88
C VAL A 11 1.45 -11.40 -16.50
N LEU A 12 1.04 -11.06 -15.28
CA LEU A 12 1.12 -9.68 -14.77
C LEU A 12 2.57 -9.20 -14.62
N ALA A 13 3.48 -10.07 -14.15
CA ALA A 13 4.90 -9.74 -14.05
C ALA A 13 5.53 -9.49 -15.43
N LEU A 14 5.22 -10.32 -16.43
CA LEU A 14 5.69 -10.13 -17.80
C LEU A 14 5.12 -8.85 -18.42
N LEU A 15 3.84 -8.55 -18.18
CA LEU A 15 3.22 -7.28 -18.59
C LEU A 15 3.91 -6.08 -17.94
N GLN A 16 4.25 -6.17 -16.65
CA GLN A 16 5.00 -5.13 -15.95
C GLN A 16 6.40 -4.96 -16.57
N CYS A 17 7.12 -6.04 -16.85
CA CYS A 17 8.44 -5.97 -17.50
C CYS A 17 8.34 -5.33 -18.90
N ALA A 18 7.32 -5.70 -19.68
CA ALA A 18 7.09 -5.12 -21.00
C ALA A 18 6.82 -3.61 -20.92
N THR A 19 5.95 -3.17 -20.00
CA THR A 19 5.61 -1.75 -19.84
C THR A 19 6.75 -0.91 -19.28
N LEU A 20 7.64 -1.48 -18.45
CA LEU A 20 8.84 -0.81 -17.95
C LEU A 20 9.78 -0.35 -19.09
N THR A 21 9.89 -1.13 -20.17
CA THR A 21 10.71 -0.73 -21.33
C THR A 21 10.19 0.51 -22.05
N ALA A 22 8.90 0.80 -21.91
CA ALA A 22 8.28 1.97 -22.50
C ALA A 22 8.34 3.20 -21.59
N LEU A 23 8.54 3.07 -20.28
CA LEU A 23 8.56 4.20 -19.35
C LEU A 23 9.86 5.01 -19.47
N PRO A 24 9.82 6.36 -19.46
CA PRO A 24 11.03 7.15 -19.38
C PRO A 24 11.71 6.95 -18.02
N GLU A 25 13.04 7.01 -18.02
CA GLU A 25 13.83 6.98 -16.80
C GLU A 25 13.52 8.19 -15.90
N SER A 26 13.76 8.07 -14.59
CA SER A 26 13.47 9.13 -13.64
C SER A 26 14.24 10.42 -13.98
N PRO A 27 13.55 11.57 -14.22
CA PRO A 27 14.23 12.85 -14.51
C PRO A 27 15.22 13.25 -13.43
N ARG A 28 14.90 12.95 -12.17
CA ARG A 28 15.77 13.21 -11.02
C ARG A 28 17.03 12.34 -11.03
N TRP A 29 16.93 11.09 -11.46
CA TRP A 29 18.10 10.22 -11.62
C TRP A 29 19.00 10.68 -12.76
N LEU A 30 18.40 11.08 -13.90
CA LEU A 30 19.13 11.63 -15.05
C LEU A 30 19.89 12.91 -14.67
N LEU A 31 19.27 13.81 -13.90
CA LEU A 31 19.93 15.00 -13.35
C LEU A 31 21.09 14.64 -12.41
N ARG A 32 20.95 13.62 -11.56
CA ARG A 32 22.06 13.14 -10.70
C ARG A 32 23.25 12.63 -11.49
N ARG A 33 23.02 12.08 -12.69
CA ARG A 33 24.08 11.64 -13.62
C ARG A 33 24.66 12.78 -14.46
N GLY A 34 24.11 13.99 -14.36
CA GLY A 34 24.51 15.15 -15.16
C GLY A 34 23.87 15.22 -16.55
N ASP A 35 22.97 14.30 -16.90
CA ASP A 35 22.27 14.31 -18.19
C ASP A 35 20.95 15.10 -18.11
N GLU A 36 21.09 16.42 -18.14
CA GLU A 36 19.94 17.33 -18.08
C GLU A 36 19.07 17.28 -19.34
N HIS A 37 19.65 17.02 -20.50
CA HIS A 37 18.90 16.94 -21.75
C HIS A 37 17.94 15.74 -21.72
N ALA A 38 18.42 14.56 -21.32
CA ALA A 38 17.57 13.40 -21.13
C ALA A 38 16.53 13.63 -20.02
N ALA A 39 16.90 14.30 -18.92
CA ALA A 39 15.97 14.63 -17.84
C ALA A 39 14.79 15.50 -18.32
N ARG A 40 15.09 16.52 -19.14
CA ARG A 40 14.08 17.39 -19.77
C ARG A 40 13.17 16.61 -20.70
N ALA A 41 13.72 15.73 -21.54
CA ALA A 41 12.94 14.89 -22.45
C ALA A 41 12.03 13.92 -21.68
N ALA A 42 12.55 13.27 -20.63
CA ALA A 42 11.78 12.39 -19.76
C ALA A 42 10.62 13.13 -19.07
N LEU A 43 10.87 14.32 -18.52
CA LEU A 43 9.87 15.12 -17.84
C LEU A 43 8.79 15.65 -18.80
N ALA A 44 9.19 16.12 -19.98
CA ALA A 44 8.27 16.56 -21.03
C ALA A 44 7.32 15.42 -21.46
N ARG A 45 7.85 14.20 -21.57
CA ARG A 45 7.07 13.00 -21.87
C ARG A 45 6.09 12.64 -20.75
N LEU A 46 6.53 12.68 -19.49
CA LEU A 46 5.69 12.38 -18.32
C LEU A 46 4.52 13.37 -18.18
N ARG A 47 4.75 14.65 -18.47
CA ARG A 47 3.74 15.70 -18.40
C ARG A 47 2.83 15.75 -19.64
N GLY A 48 3.18 15.03 -20.71
CA GLY A 48 2.48 15.11 -22.00
C GLY A 48 2.59 16.49 -22.66
N VAL A 49 3.60 17.29 -22.30
CA VAL A 49 3.78 18.68 -22.72
C VAL A 49 5.06 18.88 -23.52
N ALA A 50 5.32 17.99 -24.48
CA ALA A 50 6.47 18.08 -25.39
C ALA A 50 6.65 19.47 -26.03
N SER A 51 5.56 20.26 -26.11
CA SER A 51 5.51 21.59 -26.73
C SER A 51 5.50 22.77 -25.75
N ARG A 52 5.65 22.57 -24.42
CA ARG A 52 5.68 23.66 -23.41
C ARG A 52 7.00 23.69 -22.63
N PRO A 53 8.11 24.13 -23.25
CA PRO A 53 9.44 24.11 -22.64
C PRO A 53 9.50 24.87 -21.31
N ALA A 54 8.79 25.99 -21.19
CA ALA A 54 8.80 26.82 -19.97
C ALA A 54 8.30 26.10 -18.70
N LEU A 55 7.35 25.15 -18.82
CA LEU A 55 6.88 24.37 -17.67
C LEU A 55 7.92 23.33 -17.23
N VAL A 56 8.62 22.74 -18.21
CA VAL A 56 9.70 21.78 -17.95
C VAL A 56 10.90 22.47 -17.32
N ASP A 57 11.23 23.69 -17.77
CA ASP A 57 12.35 24.48 -17.24
C ASP A 57 12.22 24.76 -15.74
N GLY A 58 11.03 25.18 -15.31
CA GLY A 58 10.74 25.44 -13.89
C GLY A 58 10.91 24.21 -13.01
N GLU A 59 10.29 23.08 -13.40
CA GLU A 59 10.40 21.83 -12.64
C GLU A 59 11.84 21.28 -12.63
N ILE A 60 12.60 21.42 -13.72
CA ILE A 60 14.02 21.03 -13.75
C ILE A 60 14.85 21.88 -12.79
N ALA A 61 14.59 23.20 -12.72
CA ALA A 61 15.26 24.09 -11.78
C ALA A 61 14.96 23.70 -10.32
N GLU A 62 13.69 23.41 -10.00
CA GLU A 62 13.28 22.93 -8.67
C GLU A 62 13.96 21.59 -8.31
N LEU A 63 14.02 20.65 -9.24
CA LEU A 63 14.69 19.36 -9.03
C LEU A 63 16.19 19.54 -8.77
N LYS A 64 16.86 20.41 -9.54
CA LYS A 64 18.28 20.72 -9.34
C LYS A 64 18.56 21.35 -7.99
N GLU A 65 17.74 22.31 -7.58
CA GLU A 65 17.86 22.95 -6.26
C GLU A 65 17.66 21.93 -5.14
N GLY A 66 16.68 21.02 -5.28
CA GLY A 66 16.49 19.90 -4.37
C GLY A 66 17.73 19.00 -4.25
N LEU A 67 18.32 18.62 -5.39
CA LEU A 67 19.56 17.82 -5.41
C LEU A 67 20.74 18.57 -4.78
N ARG A 68 20.86 19.89 -4.99
CA ARG A 68 21.91 20.70 -4.39
C ARG A 68 21.78 20.75 -2.87
N ARG A 69 20.55 20.89 -2.35
CA ARG A 69 20.28 20.85 -0.91
C ARG A 69 20.64 19.50 -0.30
N GLU A 70 20.36 18.41 -1.00
CA GLU A 70 20.73 17.06 -0.56
C GLU A 70 22.24 16.86 -0.51
N GLN A 71 22.97 17.33 -1.53
CA GLN A 71 24.44 17.29 -1.53
C GLN A 71 25.03 18.11 -0.38
N MET A 72 24.51 19.31 -0.13
CA MET A 72 24.97 20.17 0.98
C MET A 72 24.66 19.54 2.34
N ALA A 73 23.48 18.92 2.49
CA ALA A 73 23.11 18.20 3.71
C ALA A 73 24.00 16.96 3.93
N GLY A 74 24.30 16.19 2.88
CA GLY A 74 25.22 15.05 2.96
C GLY A 74 26.65 15.46 3.31
N ALA A 75 27.14 16.57 2.73
CA ALA A 75 28.46 17.11 3.05
C ALA A 75 28.58 17.59 4.51
N ALA A 76 27.49 18.11 5.09
CA ALA A 76 27.45 18.50 6.51
C ALA A 76 27.54 17.29 7.47
N VAL A 77 27.17 16.10 7.00
CA VAL A 77 27.23 14.81 7.73
C VAL A 77 28.41 13.97 7.21
N GLY A 78 29.57 14.62 7.01
CA GLY A 78 30.82 13.91 6.68
C GLY A 78 30.86 13.19 5.32
N GLY A 79 29.84 13.35 4.47
CA GLY A 79 29.73 12.61 3.21
C GLY A 79 29.39 11.12 3.38
N ALA A 80 28.97 10.69 4.57
CA ALA A 80 28.53 9.32 4.78
C ALA A 80 27.25 9.05 3.96
N GLU A 81 27.23 7.90 3.28
CA GLU A 81 26.07 7.45 2.49
C GLU A 81 25.48 6.15 3.06
N GLY A 82 24.23 5.87 2.71
CA GLY A 82 23.55 4.63 3.07
C GLY A 82 23.34 4.46 4.57
N TRP A 83 23.71 3.29 5.12
CA TRP A 83 23.50 2.97 6.54
C TRP A 83 24.41 3.78 7.48
N ALA A 84 25.58 4.20 7.02
CA ALA A 84 26.50 5.02 7.82
C ALA A 84 25.92 6.42 8.09
N ALA A 85 25.29 7.02 7.08
CA ALA A 85 24.61 8.31 7.20
C ALA A 85 23.51 8.32 8.28
N LEU A 86 22.85 7.17 8.48
CA LEU A 86 21.84 7.03 9.53
C LEU A 86 22.47 7.12 10.92
N ALA A 87 23.62 6.48 11.14
CA ALA A 87 24.29 6.51 12.44
C ALA A 87 24.80 7.91 12.81
N GLU A 88 25.18 8.70 11.81
CA GLU A 88 25.77 10.03 11.98
C GLU A 88 24.73 11.16 12.13
N GLU A 89 23.52 11.00 11.58
CA GLU A 89 22.46 12.01 11.64
C GLU A 89 21.26 11.54 12.51
N PRO A 90 21.14 12.00 13.77
CA PRO A 90 20.09 11.60 14.69
C PRO A 90 18.67 11.88 14.18
N ARG A 91 18.49 12.89 13.32
CA ARG A 91 17.20 13.19 12.70
C ARG A 91 16.76 12.07 11.76
N LEU A 92 17.68 11.47 11.00
CA LEU A 92 17.36 10.37 10.10
C LEU A 92 16.97 9.12 10.88
N LEU A 93 17.63 8.83 12.01
CA LEU A 93 17.22 7.75 12.91
C LEU A 93 15.81 7.94 13.46
N LYS A 94 15.46 9.16 13.88
CA LYS A 94 14.10 9.46 14.36
C LYS A 94 13.05 9.25 13.27
N LEU A 95 13.33 9.66 12.03
CA LEU A 95 12.45 9.44 10.89
C LEU A 95 12.33 7.95 10.54
N LEU A 96 13.45 7.23 10.54
CA LEU A 96 13.46 5.78 10.29
C LEU A 96 12.69 5.03 11.38
N ALA A 97 12.92 5.33 12.65
CA ALA A 97 12.21 4.74 13.78
C ALA A 97 10.71 5.01 13.69
N LEU A 98 10.30 6.22 13.28
CA LEU A 98 8.89 6.53 13.02
C LEU A 98 8.34 5.68 11.87
N CYS A 99 9.04 5.55 10.74
CA CYS A 99 8.61 4.70 9.63
C CYS A 99 8.46 3.23 10.05
N ILE A 100 9.42 2.70 10.80
CA ILE A 100 9.37 1.34 11.34
C ILE A 100 8.17 1.18 12.28
N ALA A 101 7.97 2.12 13.21
CA ALA A 101 6.85 2.08 14.15
C ALA A 101 5.50 2.12 13.41
N LEU A 102 5.37 2.98 12.40
CA LEU A 102 4.16 3.06 11.58
C LEU A 102 3.91 1.76 10.79
N GLN A 103 4.96 1.15 10.22
CA GLN A 103 4.85 -0.12 9.51
C GLN A 103 4.53 -1.29 10.45
N ALA A 104 5.12 -1.30 11.64
CA ALA A 104 4.82 -2.27 12.68
C ALA A 104 3.36 -2.15 13.15
N LEU A 105 2.88 -0.94 13.43
CA LEU A 105 1.48 -0.69 13.79
C LEU A 105 0.52 -1.10 12.68
N GLN A 106 0.89 -0.94 11.41
CA GLN A 106 0.09 -1.45 10.28
C GLN A 106 -0.04 -2.98 10.34
N GLN A 107 1.03 -3.72 10.62
CA GLN A 107 0.98 -5.18 10.69
C GLN A 107 0.31 -5.68 11.99
N LEU A 108 0.58 -5.02 13.11
CA LEU A 108 0.02 -5.33 14.42
C LEU A 108 -1.48 -5.02 14.51
N SER A 109 -2.03 -4.27 13.55
CA SER A 109 -3.48 -4.15 13.38
C SER A 109 -4.19 -5.48 13.16
N GLY A 110 -3.47 -6.55 12.84
CA GLY A 110 -4.05 -7.87 12.58
C GLY A 110 -4.62 -8.01 11.16
N ILE A 111 -4.37 -7.04 10.26
CA ILE A 111 -4.94 -7.06 8.90
C ILE A 111 -4.63 -8.34 8.12
N ASN A 112 -3.44 -8.93 8.29
CA ASN A 112 -3.10 -10.19 7.65
C ASN A 112 -3.99 -11.33 8.16
N ALA A 113 -4.19 -11.43 9.48
CA ALA A 113 -5.07 -12.45 10.07
C ALA A 113 -6.52 -12.28 9.55
N ILE A 114 -7.02 -11.04 9.52
CA ILE A 114 -8.35 -10.75 8.94
C ILE A 114 -8.38 -11.23 7.48
N VAL A 115 -7.38 -10.87 6.68
CA VAL A 115 -7.34 -11.26 5.26
C VAL A 115 -7.29 -12.77 5.09
N TYR A 116 -6.57 -13.53 5.91
CA TYR A 116 -6.49 -14.99 5.75
C TYR A 116 -7.73 -15.71 6.25
N TYR A 117 -8.31 -15.28 7.39
CA TYR A 117 -9.36 -16.03 8.06
C TYR A 117 -10.78 -15.58 7.70
N THR A 118 -10.98 -14.37 7.17
CA THR A 118 -12.34 -13.88 6.83
C THR A 118 -13.15 -14.82 5.94
N PRO A 119 -12.61 -15.40 4.84
CA PRO A 119 -13.38 -16.31 3.99
C PRO A 119 -13.85 -17.56 4.73
N GLN A 120 -12.99 -18.09 5.60
CA GLN A 120 -13.31 -19.23 6.44
C GLN A 120 -14.38 -18.86 7.48
N THR A 121 -14.21 -17.76 8.21
CA THR A 121 -15.20 -17.27 9.18
C THR A 121 -16.56 -17.02 8.52
N MET A 122 -16.61 -16.41 7.33
CA MET A 122 -17.86 -16.21 6.60
C MET A 122 -18.53 -17.52 6.21
N LYS A 123 -17.76 -18.54 5.85
CA LYS A 123 -18.28 -19.88 5.58
C LYS A 123 -18.86 -20.51 6.85
N GLU A 124 -18.16 -20.41 7.97
CA GLU A 124 -18.59 -20.95 9.27
C GLU A 124 -19.87 -20.28 9.79
N VAL A 125 -20.01 -18.97 9.60
CA VAL A 125 -21.22 -18.20 9.96
C VAL A 125 -22.37 -18.43 8.96
N GLY A 126 -22.13 -19.14 7.85
CA GLY A 126 -23.16 -19.52 6.88
C GLY A 126 -23.50 -18.43 5.85
N VAL A 127 -22.62 -17.45 5.63
CA VAL A 127 -22.82 -16.41 4.60
C VAL A 127 -23.06 -16.99 3.20
N PRO A 128 -22.33 -18.04 2.74
CA PRO A 128 -22.62 -18.67 1.45
C PRO A 128 -24.06 -19.21 1.35
N MET A 129 -24.63 -19.73 2.45
CA MET A 129 -25.99 -20.28 2.45
C MET A 129 -27.04 -19.22 2.14
N LEU A 130 -26.77 -17.94 2.42
CA LEU A 130 -27.66 -16.83 2.04
C LEU A 130 -27.75 -16.71 0.52
N PHE A 131 -26.62 -16.81 -0.18
CA PHE A 131 -26.59 -16.78 -1.64
C PHE A 131 -27.20 -18.05 -2.25
N GLU A 132 -26.98 -19.22 -1.63
CA GLU A 132 -27.62 -20.47 -2.06
C GLU A 132 -29.15 -20.38 -1.99
N ARG A 133 -29.69 -19.81 -0.90
CA ARG A 133 -31.14 -19.60 -0.74
C ARG A 133 -31.73 -18.65 -1.79
N ILE A 134 -30.92 -17.77 -2.36
CA ILE A 134 -31.32 -16.83 -3.42
C ILE A 134 -31.18 -17.47 -4.83
N GLY A 135 -30.73 -18.73 -4.90
CA GLY A 135 -30.68 -19.53 -6.13
C GLY A 135 -29.29 -19.68 -6.76
N PHE A 136 -28.22 -19.27 -6.07
CA PHE A 136 -26.85 -19.54 -6.52
C PHE A 136 -26.42 -20.97 -6.14
N GLY A 137 -25.63 -21.65 -6.98
CA GLY A 137 -25.02 -22.92 -6.59
C GLY A 137 -23.93 -22.76 -5.52
N GLU A 138 -23.47 -23.87 -4.93
CA GLU A 138 -22.48 -23.88 -3.83
C GLU A 138 -21.17 -23.13 -4.19
N ASN A 139 -20.61 -23.41 -5.38
CA ASN A 139 -19.37 -22.78 -5.85
C ASN A 139 -19.49 -21.25 -6.02
N PRO A 140 -20.47 -20.71 -6.79
CA PRO A 140 -20.63 -19.27 -6.91
C PRO A 140 -21.02 -18.60 -5.59
N ALA A 141 -21.79 -19.26 -4.72
CA ALA A 141 -22.14 -18.72 -3.41
C ALA A 141 -20.92 -18.50 -2.52
N SER A 142 -19.98 -19.46 -2.47
CA SER A 142 -18.72 -19.31 -1.72
C SER A 142 -17.83 -18.21 -2.30
N LEU A 143 -17.78 -18.07 -3.62
CA LEU A 143 -17.03 -17.00 -4.28
C LEU A 143 -17.63 -15.62 -3.97
N LEU A 144 -18.95 -15.47 -4.05
CA LEU A 144 -19.66 -14.22 -3.75
C LEU A 144 -19.48 -13.79 -2.29
N ALA A 145 -19.54 -14.73 -1.34
CA ALA A 145 -19.25 -14.46 0.06
C ALA A 145 -17.81 -13.94 0.24
N THR A 146 -16.84 -14.57 -0.42
CA THR A 146 -15.43 -14.12 -0.39
C THR A 146 -15.27 -12.74 -1.02
N MET A 147 -15.94 -12.47 -2.14
CA MET A 147 -15.93 -11.16 -2.78
C MET A 147 -16.54 -10.09 -1.87
N LEU A 148 -17.64 -10.38 -1.18
CA LEU A 148 -18.27 -9.46 -0.23
C LEU A 148 -17.31 -9.00 0.87
N ALA A 149 -16.39 -9.87 1.30
CA ALA A 149 -15.37 -9.52 2.29
C ALA A 149 -14.32 -8.50 1.80
N TYR A 150 -13.93 -8.56 0.52
CA TYR A 150 -12.80 -7.79 0.01
C TYR A 150 -13.17 -6.66 -0.94
N LEU A 151 -14.29 -6.78 -1.65
CA LEU A 151 -14.73 -5.77 -2.61
C LEU A 151 -14.86 -4.37 -1.96
N PRO A 152 -15.33 -4.22 -0.70
CA PRO A 152 -15.36 -2.93 -0.02
C PRO A 152 -13.99 -2.26 0.18
N LYS A 153 -12.87 -3.00 0.06
CA LYS A 153 -11.51 -2.43 0.19
C LYS A 153 -11.21 -1.42 -0.92
N ILE A 154 -11.68 -1.68 -2.15
CA ILE A 154 -11.40 -0.81 -3.31
C ILE A 154 -11.99 0.60 -3.11
N PRO A 155 -13.32 0.78 -2.86
CA PRO A 155 -13.85 2.11 -2.62
C PRO A 155 -13.28 2.75 -1.35
N SER A 156 -12.95 1.97 -0.32
CA SER A 156 -12.31 2.47 0.91
C SER A 156 -10.92 3.06 0.64
N LEU A 157 -10.14 2.42 -0.24
CA LEU A 157 -8.83 2.90 -0.68
C LEU A 157 -8.98 4.22 -1.46
N LEU A 158 -9.89 4.27 -2.42
CA LEU A 158 -10.15 5.48 -3.22
C LEU A 158 -10.63 6.63 -2.34
N LEU A 159 -11.53 6.36 -1.40
CA LEU A 159 -12.00 7.34 -0.43
C LEU A 159 -10.82 7.88 0.39
N THR A 160 -9.93 7.00 0.87
CA THR A 160 -8.74 7.40 1.63
C THR A 160 -7.81 8.27 0.78
N MET A 161 -7.61 7.94 -0.50
CA MET A 161 -6.82 8.77 -1.42
C MET A 161 -7.39 10.17 -1.57
N VAL A 162 -8.72 10.33 -1.66
CA VAL A 162 -9.34 11.67 -1.73
C VAL A 162 -9.26 12.40 -0.39
N LEU A 163 -9.45 11.69 0.72
CA LEU A 163 -9.45 12.28 2.05
C LEU A 163 -8.05 12.70 2.51
N ILE A 164 -6.99 12.03 2.04
CA ILE A 164 -5.61 12.30 2.48
C ILE A 164 -5.17 13.72 2.12
N ASP A 165 -5.61 14.20 0.96
CA ASP A 165 -5.27 15.53 0.45
C ASP A 165 -6.13 16.62 1.11
N ARG A 166 -7.34 16.28 1.60
CA ARG A 166 -8.25 17.23 2.24
C ARG A 166 -8.05 17.36 3.75
N LEU A 167 -7.89 16.23 4.45
CA LEU A 167 -7.84 16.17 5.91
C LEU A 167 -6.42 16.01 6.45
N GLY A 168 -5.48 15.61 5.59
CA GLY A 168 -4.10 15.35 5.96
C GLY A 168 -3.90 13.98 6.61
N ARG A 169 -2.70 13.42 6.43
CA ARG A 169 -2.32 12.06 6.85
C ARG A 169 -2.51 11.82 8.36
N ARG A 170 -2.04 12.76 9.18
CA ARG A 170 -2.03 12.61 10.65
C ARG A 170 -3.43 12.50 11.24
N ARG A 171 -4.35 13.37 10.80
CA ARG A 171 -5.73 13.38 11.30
C ARG A 171 -6.46 12.09 10.93
N LEU A 172 -6.31 11.65 9.68
CA LEU A 172 -6.87 10.37 9.24
C LEU A 172 -6.37 9.20 10.08
N MET A 173 -5.06 9.09 10.32
CA MET A 173 -4.50 8.02 11.15
C MET A 173 -5.06 8.08 12.58
N GLN A 174 -5.13 9.27 13.18
CA GLN A 174 -5.67 9.44 14.53
C GLN A 174 -7.17 9.10 14.64
N SER A 175 -7.94 9.25 13.56
CA SER A 175 -9.37 8.89 13.53
C SER A 175 -9.60 7.41 13.20
N PHE A 176 -8.87 6.82 12.25
CA PHE A 176 -9.09 5.45 11.81
C PHE A 176 -8.55 4.38 12.76
N VAL A 177 -7.46 4.66 13.49
CA VAL A 177 -6.91 3.73 14.49
C VAL A 177 -7.93 3.39 15.59
N PRO A 178 -8.57 4.34 16.28
CA PRO A 178 -9.57 4.01 17.29
C PRO A 178 -10.83 3.37 16.68
N LEU A 179 -11.26 3.80 15.50
CA LEU A 179 -12.39 3.17 14.79
C LEU A 179 -12.10 1.68 14.51
N MET A 180 -10.90 1.37 14.03
CA MET A 180 -10.45 0.00 13.83
C MET A 180 -10.46 -0.78 15.16
N GLY A 181 -10.00 -0.17 16.26
CA GLY A 181 -10.08 -0.76 17.59
C GLY A 181 -11.51 -1.10 18.02
N LEU A 182 -12.46 -0.20 17.77
CA LEU A 182 -13.89 -0.43 18.03
C LEU A 182 -14.43 -1.59 17.19
N CYS A 183 -14.07 -1.68 15.91
CA CYS A 183 -14.46 -2.81 15.05
C CYS A 183 -13.91 -4.14 15.57
N HIS A 184 -12.67 -4.17 16.07
CA HIS A 184 -12.09 -5.37 16.68
C HIS A 184 -12.80 -5.77 17.98
N LEU A 185 -13.17 -4.81 18.82
CA LEU A 185 -13.94 -5.08 20.03
C LEU A 185 -15.34 -5.60 19.70
N ALA A 186 -16.02 -5.03 18.69
CA ALA A 186 -17.31 -5.51 18.22
C ALA A 186 -17.21 -6.95 17.69
N LEU A 187 -16.16 -7.24 16.92
CA LEU A 187 -15.90 -8.59 16.43
C LEU A 187 -15.63 -9.57 17.59
N ALA A 188 -14.79 -9.21 18.55
CA ALA A 188 -14.52 -10.04 19.72
C ALA A 188 -15.79 -10.30 20.56
N ALA A 189 -16.63 -9.29 20.75
CA ALA A 189 -17.91 -9.42 21.43
C ALA A 189 -18.88 -10.35 20.68
N SER A 190 -18.92 -10.26 19.35
CA SER A 190 -19.75 -11.15 18.52
C SER A 190 -19.34 -12.62 18.66
N PHE A 191 -18.04 -12.90 18.71
CA PHE A 191 -17.53 -14.24 18.96
C PHE A 191 -17.82 -14.73 20.38
N GLY A 192 -17.73 -13.84 21.38
CA GLY A 192 -18.13 -14.16 22.76
C GLY A 192 -19.61 -14.54 22.87
N ALA A 193 -20.49 -13.84 22.13
CA ALA A 193 -21.93 -14.09 22.12
C ALA A 193 -22.31 -15.40 21.40
N MET A 194 -21.52 -15.85 20.41
CA MET A 194 -21.77 -17.11 19.69
C MET A 194 -21.41 -18.39 20.49
N GLY A 195 -20.88 -18.24 21.72
CA GLY A 195 -20.57 -19.36 22.61
C GLY A 195 -19.19 -19.98 22.35
N SER A 196 -18.41 -20.16 23.42
CA SER A 196 -17.02 -20.65 23.42
C SER A 196 -16.82 -22.08 22.93
N SER A 197 -17.89 -22.81 22.61
CA SER A 197 -17.82 -24.22 22.19
C SER A 197 -17.59 -24.44 20.69
N LEU A 198 -17.72 -23.43 19.83
CA LEU A 198 -17.73 -23.65 18.38
C LEU A 198 -16.47 -23.17 17.63
N VAL A 199 -15.74 -22.17 18.14
CA VAL A 199 -14.78 -21.41 17.29
C VAL A 199 -13.30 -21.61 17.67
N TRP A 200 -12.92 -21.41 18.93
CA TRP A 200 -11.50 -21.39 19.32
C TRP A 200 -10.78 -22.75 19.36
N PRO A 201 -11.39 -23.87 19.80
CA PRO A 201 -10.72 -25.17 19.81
C PRO A 201 -10.41 -25.70 18.40
N ARG A 202 -11.10 -25.23 17.36
CA ARG A 202 -10.93 -25.67 15.98
C ARG A 202 -9.96 -24.80 15.18
N VAL A 203 -9.91 -23.51 15.46
CA VAL A 203 -8.96 -22.57 14.82
C VAL A 203 -7.53 -22.74 15.36
N LEU A 204 -7.36 -23.12 16.64
CA LEU A 204 -6.04 -23.39 17.23
C LEU A 204 -5.56 -24.85 17.04
N ALA A 205 -6.41 -25.74 16.53
CA ALA A 205 -6.07 -27.14 16.26
C ALA A 205 -5.68 -27.42 14.80
N MET A 206 -5.58 -26.37 13.96
CA MET A 206 -4.96 -26.39 12.63
C MET A 206 -3.59 -25.72 12.67
#